data_AF-A0A6L6QG20-F1
#
_entry.id   AF-A0A6L6QG20-F1
#
_cell.length_a   1.000
_cell.length_b   1.000
_cell.length_c   1.000
_cell.angle_alpha   90.00
_cell.angle_beta   90.00
_cell.angle_gamma   90.00
#
_symmetry.space_group_name_H-M   'P 1'
#
loop_
_entity.id
_entity.type
_entity.pdbx_description
1 polymer ?
#
loop_
_entity_poly.entity_id
_entity_poly.type
_entity_poly.pdbx_seq_one_letter_code
_entity_poly.pdbx_strand_id
1 'polypeptide(L)'
;MASGIQGIAELRNAFQGVGEDMRLRTSRVMVAAAGGVLRKEARALAQAQGLRLTGALIQNIVIKRDKSPDGVTQYNLGVRHGRALGKKAEKKLVIGKNGRVTSVYVNDPFYWWFLEKGRNVYQGNGRRKRGAVVRRVEATPFIAPALDNRQQEAIDAMARRLETAIRKANSK
;
A
#
# COMPACT_ATOMS: atom_id res chain seq x y z
N MET A 1 -4.00 50.71 -33.18
CA MET A 1 -4.33 49.28 -33.09
C MET A 1 -3.61 48.73 -31.87
N ALA A 2 -4.32 48.44 -30.78
CA ALA A 2 -3.70 47.98 -29.55
C ALA A 2 -3.18 46.55 -29.73
N SER A 3 -1.85 46.41 -29.78
CA SER A 3 -1.15 45.13 -29.84
C SER A 3 -1.22 44.44 -28.47
N GLY A 4 -2.40 43.92 -28.12
CA GLY A 4 -2.57 43.12 -26.91
C GLY A 4 -1.77 41.82 -27.03
N ILE A 5 -0.93 41.52 -26.05
CA ILE A 5 -0.19 40.26 -25.96
C ILE A 5 -1.24 39.13 -25.86
N GLN A 6 -1.47 38.42 -26.96
CA GLN A 6 -2.33 37.23 -26.99
C GLN A 6 -1.77 36.18 -26.01
N GLY A 7 -2.63 35.56 -25.19
CA GLY A 7 -2.25 34.51 -24.24
C GLY A 7 -2.22 34.89 -22.75
N ILE A 8 -2.42 36.16 -22.37
CA ILE A 8 -2.49 36.59 -20.95
C ILE A 8 -3.66 35.91 -20.21
N ALA A 9 -4.79 35.71 -20.88
CA ALA A 9 -5.95 35.03 -20.29
C ALA A 9 -5.66 33.55 -19.97
N GLU A 10 -4.96 32.85 -20.87
CA GLU A 10 -4.53 31.46 -20.68
C GLU A 10 -3.50 31.34 -19.56
N LEU A 11 -2.54 32.28 -19.49
CA LEU A 11 -1.58 32.38 -18.39
C LEU A 11 -2.26 32.62 -17.04
N ARG A 12 -3.26 33.50 -16.97
CA ARG A 12 -4.03 33.75 -15.75
C ARG A 12 -4.76 32.49 -15.28
N ASN A 13 -5.39 31.75 -16.20
CA ASN A 13 -6.09 30.50 -15.89
C ASN A 13 -5.12 29.41 -15.43
N ALA A 14 -3.97 29.26 -16.11
CA ALA A 14 -2.93 28.32 -15.71
C ALA A 14 -2.35 28.66 -14.31
N PHE A 15 -2.15 29.95 -14.02
CA PHE A 15 -1.62 30.40 -12.73
C PHE A 15 -2.60 30.15 -11.58
N GLN A 16 -3.92 30.25 -11.81
CA GLN A 16 -4.94 29.87 -10.83
C GLN A 16 -4.86 28.38 -10.44
N GLY A 17 -4.49 27.51 -11.37
CA GLY A 17 -4.33 26.07 -11.11
C GLY A 17 -3.09 25.70 -10.28
N VAL A 18 -2.07 26.55 -10.25
CA VAL A 18 -0.79 26.27 -9.57
C VAL A 18 -0.98 26.03 -8.07
N GLY A 19 -1.84 26.82 -7.41
CA GLY A 19 -2.10 26.67 -5.99
C GLY A 19 -2.72 25.31 -5.64
N GLU A 20 -3.67 24.85 -6.46
CA GLU A 20 -4.34 23.56 -6.27
C GLU A 20 -3.40 22.39 -6.56
N ASP A 21 -2.62 22.47 -7.63
CA ASP A 21 -1.61 21.45 -7.95
C ASP A 21 -0.54 21.33 -6.86
N MET A 22 -0.11 22.46 -6.29
CA MET A 22 0.82 22.48 -5.16
C MET A 22 0.22 21.83 -3.92
N ARG A 23 -1.05 22.11 -3.60
CA ARG A 23 -1.77 21.47 -2.49
C ARG A 23 -1.86 19.96 -2.70
N LEU A 24 -2.37 19.51 -3.85
CA LEU A 24 -2.52 18.09 -4.17
C LEU A 24 -1.17 17.34 -4.14
N ARG A 25 -0.12 17.94 -4.69
CA ARG A 25 1.24 17.38 -4.65
C ARG A 25 1.74 17.25 -3.22
N THR A 26 1.56 18.28 -2.40
CA THR A 26 2.01 18.31 -1.01
C THR A 26 1.28 17.27 -0.19
N SER A 27 -0.05 17.20 -0.29
CA SER A 27 -0.88 16.19 0.37
C SER A 27 -0.44 14.77 0.03
N ARG A 28 -0.16 14.47 -1.24
CA ARG A 28 0.35 13.16 -1.67
C ARG A 28 1.67 12.78 -1.03
N VAL A 29 2.59 13.74 -0.89
CA VAL A 29 3.91 13.51 -0.28
C VAL A 29 3.79 13.34 1.24
N MET A 30 2.90 14.10 1.89
CA MET A 30 2.61 13.95 3.32
C MET A 30 2.12 12.54 3.62
N VAL A 31 1.05 12.10 2.96
CA VAL A 31 0.46 10.76 3.20
C VAL A 31 1.44 9.64 2.85
N ALA A 32 2.25 9.81 1.80
CA ALA A 32 3.31 8.85 1.48
C ALA A 32 4.38 8.75 2.58
N ALA A 33 4.69 9.86 3.27
CA ALA A 33 5.62 9.87 4.39
C ALA A 33 5.04 9.17 5.63
N ALA A 34 3.79 9.44 5.98
CA ALA A 34 3.06 8.70 7.02
C ALA A 34 3.07 7.20 6.75
N GLY A 35 2.64 6.78 5.55
CA GLY A 35 2.68 5.38 5.15
C GLY A 35 4.08 4.79 5.24
N GLY A 36 5.12 5.59 4.99
CA GLY A 36 6.52 5.18 5.10
C GLY A 36 6.92 4.76 6.52
N VAL A 37 6.44 5.48 7.53
CA VAL A 37 6.62 5.15 8.95
C VAL A 37 5.89 3.85 9.28
N LEU A 38 4.59 3.78 8.95
CA LEU A 38 3.75 2.62 9.24
C LEU A 38 4.27 1.34 8.56
N ARG A 39 4.78 1.46 7.32
CA ARG A 39 5.40 0.34 6.59
C ARG A 39 6.64 -0.19 7.30
N LYS A 40 7.47 0.68 7.89
CA LYS A 40 8.67 0.25 8.63
C LYS A 40 8.27 -0.51 9.89
N GLU A 41 7.31 0.02 10.63
CA GLU A 41 6.78 -0.63 11.83
C GLU A 41 6.14 -1.98 11.51
N ALA A 42 5.27 -2.05 10.49
CA ALA A 42 4.66 -3.30 10.08
C ALA A 42 5.67 -4.37 9.67
N ARG A 43 6.78 -3.95 9.03
CA ARG A 43 7.90 -4.86 8.74
C ARG A 43 8.60 -5.32 10.02
N ALA A 44 8.83 -4.42 10.98
CA ALA A 44 9.46 -4.75 12.26
C ALA A 44 8.58 -5.71 13.09
N LEU A 45 7.26 -5.50 13.14
CA LEU A 45 6.32 -6.38 13.82
C LEU A 45 6.26 -7.77 13.18
N ALA A 46 6.10 -7.85 11.86
CA ALA A 46 6.12 -9.13 11.16
C ALA A 46 7.45 -9.88 11.37
N GLN A 47 8.55 -9.13 11.43
CA GLN A 47 9.87 -9.64 11.72
C GLN A 47 10.01 -10.18 13.16
N ALA A 48 9.51 -9.45 14.15
CA ALA A 48 9.54 -9.82 15.57
C ALA A 48 8.68 -11.06 15.85
N GLN A 49 7.55 -11.18 15.16
CA GLN A 49 6.66 -12.35 15.21
C GLN A 49 7.22 -13.59 14.49
N GLY A 50 8.43 -13.51 13.91
CA GLY A 50 9.04 -14.63 13.21
C GLY A 50 8.40 -14.97 11.86
N LEU A 51 7.61 -14.06 11.26
CA LEU A 51 6.95 -14.25 9.96
C LEU A 51 7.94 -14.11 8.78
N ARG A 52 9.07 -14.81 8.86
CA ARG A 52 10.25 -14.69 7.99
C ARG A 52 10.49 -15.91 7.09
N LEU A 53 9.64 -16.93 7.13
CA LEU A 53 9.78 -18.22 6.41
C LEU A 53 10.53 -18.14 5.07
N THR A 54 10.05 -17.29 4.15
CA THR A 54 10.69 -17.06 2.85
C THR A 54 11.16 -15.61 2.65
N GLY A 55 10.97 -14.74 3.65
CA GLY A 55 11.17 -13.28 3.54
C GLY A 55 10.16 -12.55 2.62
N ALA A 56 9.40 -13.27 1.79
CA ALA A 56 8.48 -12.72 0.79
C ALA A 56 7.40 -11.83 1.40
N LEU A 57 6.90 -12.15 2.59
CA LEU A 57 5.93 -11.32 3.31
C LEU A 57 6.49 -9.93 3.57
N ILE A 58 7.63 -9.85 4.25
CA ILE A 58 8.25 -8.61 4.69
C ILE A 58 8.62 -7.71 3.50
N GLN A 59 9.20 -8.30 2.45
CA GLN A 59 9.58 -7.57 1.24
C GLN A 59 8.37 -6.93 0.56
N ASN A 60 7.22 -7.60 0.59
CA ASN A 60 6.00 -7.18 -0.08
C ASN A 60 5.06 -6.33 0.79
N ILE A 61 5.37 -6.08 2.06
CA ILE A 61 4.69 -5.03 2.85
C ILE A 61 5.05 -3.67 2.26
N VAL A 62 4.04 -3.01 1.69
CA VAL A 62 4.17 -1.77 0.91
C VAL A 62 2.98 -0.85 1.13
N ILE A 63 3.13 0.40 0.72
CA ILE A 63 2.02 1.34 0.61
C ILE A 63 1.56 1.30 -0.86
N LYS A 64 0.30 1.01 -1.09
CA LYS A 64 -0.34 1.05 -2.41
C LYS A 64 -1.09 2.36 -2.55
N ARG A 65 -0.93 2.99 -3.70
CA ARG A 65 -1.71 4.18 -4.04
C ARG A 65 -2.82 3.74 -4.98
N ASP A 66 -4.05 3.83 -4.51
CA ASP A 66 -5.22 3.48 -5.28
C ASP A 66 -6.02 4.75 -5.61
N LYS A 67 -6.53 4.79 -6.85
CA LYS A 67 -7.52 5.78 -7.28
C LYS A 67 -8.88 5.12 -7.03
N SER A 68 -9.56 5.43 -5.93
CA SER A 68 -10.82 4.77 -5.53
C SER A 68 -11.68 5.69 -4.67
N PRO A 69 -13.03 5.65 -4.85
CA PRO A 69 -13.78 6.24 -5.97
C PRO A 69 -13.82 7.79 -5.90
N ASP A 70 -14.26 8.44 -6.99
CA ASP A 70 -14.44 9.89 -7.24
C ASP A 70 -13.56 10.88 -6.45
N GLY A 71 -12.51 11.37 -7.12
CA GLY A 71 -11.72 12.51 -6.67
C GLY A 71 -10.72 12.23 -5.54
N VAL A 72 -10.85 11.14 -4.79
CA VAL A 72 -9.97 10.82 -3.65
C VAL A 72 -8.81 9.90 -4.05
N THR A 73 -7.59 10.26 -3.62
CA THR A 73 -6.41 9.39 -3.71
C THR A 73 -6.18 8.72 -2.36
N GLN A 74 -6.28 7.39 -2.32
CA GLN A 74 -6.07 6.61 -1.10
C GLN A 74 -4.67 5.99 -1.07
N TYR A 75 -4.07 5.95 0.11
CA TYR A 75 -2.80 5.28 0.37
C TYR A 75 -3.04 4.17 1.39
N ASN A 76 -3.00 2.93 0.90
CA ASN A 76 -3.33 1.74 1.67
C ASN A 76 -2.05 1.02 2.07
N LEU A 77 -1.83 0.78 3.36
CA LEU A 77 -0.79 -0.12 3.82
C LEU A 77 -1.27 -1.57 3.60
N GLY A 78 -0.46 -2.38 2.91
CA GLY A 78 -0.86 -3.74 2.57
C GLY A 78 0.27 -4.57 2.01
N VAL A 79 -0.03 -5.83 1.69
CA VAL A 79 0.94 -6.75 1.09
C VAL A 79 0.65 -6.92 -0.40
N ARG A 80 1.69 -6.88 -1.24
CA ARG A 80 1.58 -7.28 -2.66
C ARG A 80 1.61 -8.80 -2.77
N HIS A 81 0.63 -9.34 -3.48
CA HIS A 81 0.52 -10.78 -3.73
C HIS A 81 -0.14 -11.00 -5.11
N GLY A 82 0.09 -12.17 -5.72
CA GLY A 82 -0.40 -12.53 -7.04
C GLY A 82 -0.13 -11.47 -8.11
N ARG A 83 -1.18 -11.05 -8.83
CA ARG A 83 -1.08 -10.02 -9.89
C ARG A 83 -0.57 -8.67 -9.37
N ALA A 84 -0.74 -8.37 -8.09
CA ALA A 84 -0.29 -7.11 -7.49
C ALA A 84 1.23 -7.07 -7.24
N LEU A 85 1.97 -8.18 -7.42
CA LEU A 85 3.44 -8.18 -7.43
C LEU A 85 4.00 -7.40 -8.63
N GLY A 86 3.21 -7.27 -9.70
CA GLY A 86 3.55 -6.49 -10.89
C GLY A 86 4.24 -7.30 -11.99
N LYS A 87 4.57 -6.61 -13.10
CA LYS A 87 5.09 -7.25 -14.32
C LYS A 87 6.48 -7.89 -14.17
N LYS A 88 7.28 -7.40 -13.23
CA LYS A 88 8.65 -7.89 -12.94
C LYS A 88 8.68 -9.06 -11.96
N ALA A 89 7.51 -9.55 -11.54
CA ALA A 89 7.43 -10.66 -10.60
C ALA A 89 7.90 -11.95 -11.28
N GLU A 90 8.83 -12.65 -10.63
CA GLU A 90 9.32 -13.94 -11.10
C GLU A 90 8.21 -15.00 -11.04
N LYS A 91 8.07 -15.73 -12.15
CA LYS A 91 7.10 -16.81 -12.29
C LYS A 91 7.84 -18.10 -12.63
N LYS A 92 7.45 -19.18 -11.97
CA LYS A 92 7.90 -20.54 -12.29
C LYS A 92 6.74 -21.38 -12.78
N LEU A 93 7.02 -22.29 -13.70
CA LEU A 93 6.06 -23.29 -14.15
C LEU A 93 6.06 -24.44 -13.14
N VAL A 94 4.88 -24.84 -12.69
CA VAL A 94 4.68 -25.94 -11.74
C VAL A 94 3.60 -26.86 -12.30
N ILE A 95 3.85 -28.16 -12.22
CA ILE A 95 2.86 -29.18 -12.57
C ILE A 95 1.87 -29.27 -11.40
N GLY A 96 0.61 -28.94 -11.66
CA GLY A 96 -0.45 -29.05 -10.67
C GLY A 96 -0.81 -30.52 -10.40
N LYS A 97 -1.53 -30.77 -9.30
CA LYS A 97 -1.99 -32.13 -8.91
C LYS A 97 -2.80 -32.85 -10.00
N ASN A 98 -3.36 -32.12 -10.95
CA ASN A 98 -4.16 -32.65 -12.06
C ASN A 98 -3.33 -32.80 -13.35
N GLY A 99 -2.00 -32.79 -13.28
CA GLY A 99 -1.09 -32.89 -14.44
C GLY A 99 -0.96 -31.61 -15.30
N ARG A 100 -1.79 -30.59 -15.05
CA ARG A 100 -1.75 -29.32 -15.79
C ARG A 100 -0.58 -28.43 -15.35
N VAL A 101 0.18 -27.94 -16.32
CA VAL A 101 1.23 -26.95 -16.09
C VAL A 101 0.59 -25.58 -15.79
N THR A 102 0.94 -24.99 -14.65
CA THR A 102 0.45 -23.68 -14.22
C THR A 102 1.63 -22.76 -13.88
N SER A 103 1.53 -21.47 -14.20
CA SER A 103 2.52 -20.48 -13.75
C SER A 103 2.19 -19.98 -12.35
N VAL A 104 3.18 -20.04 -11.45
CA VAL A 104 3.07 -19.62 -10.05
C VAL A 104 4.14 -18.58 -9.77
N TYR A 105 3.79 -17.54 -9.00
CA TYR A 105 4.73 -16.51 -8.56
C TYR A 105 5.67 -17.06 -7.47
N VAL A 106 6.97 -16.81 -7.57
CA VAL A 106 7.98 -17.39 -6.66
C VAL A 106 7.91 -16.78 -5.25
N ASN A 107 7.87 -15.45 -5.15
CA ASN A 107 7.85 -14.70 -3.88
C ASN A 107 6.47 -14.14 -3.57
N ASP A 108 5.44 -14.99 -3.65
CA ASP A 108 4.05 -14.58 -3.46
C ASP A 108 3.54 -14.87 -2.04
N PRO A 109 3.41 -13.85 -1.18
CA PRO A 109 2.92 -14.03 0.18
C PRO A 109 1.38 -14.14 0.20
N PHE A 110 0.76 -14.98 -0.63
CA PHE A 110 -0.71 -15.11 -0.74
C PHE A 110 -1.41 -15.33 0.62
N TYR A 111 -0.69 -15.92 1.59
CA TYR A 111 -1.16 -16.26 2.92
C TYR A 111 -1.24 -15.06 3.89
N TRP A 112 -0.74 -13.88 3.50
CA TRP A 112 -0.65 -12.70 4.39
C TRP A 112 -1.99 -12.32 5.03
N TRP A 113 -3.10 -12.44 4.29
CA TRP A 113 -4.43 -12.09 4.80
C TRP A 113 -4.86 -13.00 5.94
N PHE A 114 -4.47 -14.28 5.89
CA PHE A 114 -4.77 -15.23 6.96
C PHE A 114 -3.97 -14.95 8.23
N LEU A 115 -2.77 -14.38 8.10
CA LEU A 115 -1.98 -13.94 9.23
C LEU A 115 -2.60 -12.70 9.86
N GLU A 116 -2.96 -11.70 9.04
CA GLU A 116 -3.51 -10.44 9.54
C GLU A 116 -4.90 -10.59 10.17
N LYS A 117 -5.77 -11.45 9.62
CA LYS A 117 -7.19 -11.55 10.01
C LYS A 117 -7.54 -12.85 10.72
N GLY A 118 -6.62 -13.82 10.78
CA GLY A 118 -6.93 -15.20 11.15
C GLY A 118 -7.72 -15.92 10.06
N ARG A 119 -8.05 -17.19 10.31
CA ARG A 119 -8.90 -17.97 9.39
C ARG A 119 -9.68 -19.08 10.10
N ASN A 120 -10.85 -19.39 9.55
CA ASN A 120 -11.61 -20.58 9.94
C ASN A 120 -11.11 -21.80 9.13
N VAL A 121 -10.94 -22.92 9.82
CA VAL A 121 -10.64 -24.23 9.24
C VAL A 121 -11.94 -25.02 9.22
N TYR A 122 -12.36 -25.41 8.03
CA TYR A 122 -13.61 -26.13 7.80
C TYR A 122 -13.36 -27.64 7.73
N GLN A 123 -14.33 -28.43 8.15
CA GLN A 123 -14.30 -29.88 8.04
C GLN A 123 -14.41 -30.29 6.58
N GLY A 124 -13.54 -31.19 6.13
CA GLY A 124 -13.58 -31.79 4.80
C GLY A 124 -12.28 -31.73 4.01
N ASN A 125 -12.30 -32.33 2.83
CA ASN A 125 -11.20 -32.54 1.89
C ASN A 125 -10.79 -31.27 1.08
N GLY A 126 -10.99 -30.08 1.66
CA GLY A 126 -10.46 -28.80 1.16
C GLY A 126 -11.11 -28.22 -0.11
N ARG A 127 -12.13 -28.88 -0.69
CA ARG A 127 -12.70 -28.50 -2.00
C ARG A 127 -13.94 -27.59 -1.94
N ARG A 128 -14.63 -27.44 -0.80
CA ARG A 128 -15.82 -26.58 -0.65
C ARG A 128 -15.93 -25.97 0.75
N LYS A 129 -16.24 -24.67 0.86
CA LYS A 129 -16.67 -23.99 2.11
C LYS A 129 -18.10 -24.41 2.48
N ARG A 130 -18.36 -25.70 2.68
CA ARG A 130 -19.70 -26.25 2.97
C ARG A 130 -19.74 -27.18 4.19
N GLY A 131 -18.65 -27.29 4.94
CA GLY A 131 -18.59 -28.06 6.19
C GLY A 131 -18.70 -27.18 7.44
N ALA A 132 -18.84 -27.78 8.61
CA ALA A 132 -18.76 -27.08 9.89
C ALA A 132 -17.34 -26.52 10.13
N VAL A 133 -17.21 -25.44 10.90
CA VAL A 133 -15.91 -24.92 11.34
C VAL A 133 -15.37 -25.85 12.43
N VAL A 134 -14.22 -26.47 12.17
CA VAL A 134 -13.58 -27.41 13.12
C VAL A 134 -12.62 -26.68 14.04
N ARG A 135 -11.95 -25.64 13.53
CA ARG A 135 -10.97 -24.87 14.28
C ARG A 135 -10.87 -23.45 13.76
N ARG A 136 -10.63 -22.49 14.65
CA ARG A 136 -10.21 -21.14 14.29
C ARG A 136 -8.71 -20.99 14.50
N VAL A 137 -8.03 -20.42 13.50
CA VAL A 137 -6.63 -20.01 13.60
C VAL A 137 -6.64 -18.52 13.93
N GLU A 138 -6.02 -18.17 15.05
CA GLU A 138 -5.91 -16.80 15.52
C GLU A 138 -5.06 -15.94 14.58
N ALA A 139 -5.31 -14.64 14.62
CA ALA A 139 -4.57 -13.66 13.84
C ALA A 139 -3.22 -13.37 14.50
N THR A 140 -2.20 -13.20 13.69
CA THR A 140 -0.91 -12.59 14.06
C THR A 140 -0.81 -11.27 13.29
N PRO A 141 -1.52 -10.22 13.74
CA PRO A 141 -1.62 -8.98 13.00
C PRO A 141 -0.30 -8.21 13.07
N PHE A 142 0.07 -7.58 11.96
CA PHE A 142 1.28 -6.79 11.83
C PHE A 142 1.02 -5.46 11.12
N ILE A 143 -0.12 -5.30 10.43
CA ILE A 143 -0.50 -4.04 9.78
C ILE A 143 -1.32 -3.18 10.72
N ALA A 144 -2.38 -3.71 11.31
CA ALA A 144 -3.23 -2.94 12.22
C ALA A 144 -2.45 -2.39 13.44
N PRO A 145 -1.65 -3.20 14.16
CA PRO A 145 -0.91 -2.70 15.32
C PRO A 145 0.17 -1.68 14.93
N ALA A 146 0.65 -1.69 13.68
CA ALA A 146 1.60 -0.68 13.22
C ALA A 146 1.00 0.72 13.20
N LEU A 147 -0.30 0.83 12.89
CA LEU A 147 -1.03 2.09 12.97
C LEU A 147 -1.15 2.53 14.42
N ASP A 148 -1.60 1.64 15.30
CA ASP A 148 -1.82 1.94 16.72
C ASP A 148 -0.51 2.36 17.41
N ASN A 149 0.59 1.65 17.13
CA ASN A 149 1.90 1.92 17.74
C ASN A 149 2.52 3.25 17.30
N ARG A 150 2.31 3.66 16.04
CA ARG A 150 3.09 4.73 15.39
C ARG A 150 2.20 5.82 14.80
N GLN A 151 0.96 5.95 15.27
CA GLN A 151 0.02 6.95 14.78
C GLN A 151 0.60 8.36 14.89
N GLN A 152 1.11 8.74 16.07
CA GLN A 152 1.66 10.07 16.29
C GLN A 152 2.89 10.33 15.41
N GLU A 153 3.80 9.37 15.30
CA GLU A 153 4.97 9.50 14.44
C GLU A 153 4.61 9.63 12.96
N ALA A 154 3.53 8.97 12.52
CA ALA A 154 3.01 9.14 11.18
C ALA A 154 2.46 10.56 10.95
N ILE A 155 1.77 11.13 11.94
CA ILE A 155 1.30 12.53 11.93
C ILE A 155 2.48 13.51 11.88
N ASP A 156 3.48 13.30 12.73
CA ASP A 156 4.68 14.13 12.78
C ASP A 156 5.45 14.07 11.45
N ALA A 157 5.51 12.90 10.82
CA ALA A 157 6.11 12.75 9.49
C ALA A 157 5.34 13.54 8.42
N MET A 158 4.01 13.64 8.51
CA MET A 158 3.21 14.51 7.64
C MET A 158 3.49 15.98 7.91
N ALA A 159 3.51 16.41 9.17
CA ALA A 159 3.78 17.79 9.57
C ALA A 159 5.15 18.25 9.05
N ARG A 160 6.21 17.45 9.24
CA ARG A 160 7.56 17.73 8.72
C ARG A 160 7.58 17.91 7.20
N ARG A 161 6.79 17.11 6.46
CA ARG A 161 6.67 17.25 5.00
C ARG A 161 5.95 18.52 4.59
N LEU A 162 4.89 18.90 5.32
CA LEU A 162 4.19 20.15 5.10
C LEU A 162 5.11 21.36 5.34
N GLU A 163 5.81 21.40 6.46
CA GLU A 163 6.78 22.45 6.77
C GLU A 163 7.88 22.56 5.73
N THR A 164 8.40 21.43 5.25
CA THR A 164 9.42 21.40 4.19
C THR A 164 8.88 22.00 2.89
N ALA A 165 7.62 21.71 2.55
CA ALA A 165 6.96 22.26 1.37
C ALA A 165 6.74 23.77 1.50
N ILE A 166 6.29 24.25 2.66
CA ILE A 166 6.11 25.69 2.94
C ILE A 166 7.46 26.42 2.87
N ARG A 167 8.49 25.90 3.55
CA ARG A 167 9.84 26.48 3.50
C ARG A 167 10.35 26.59 2.08
N LYS A 168 10.20 25.54 1.27
CA LYS A 168 10.61 25.55 -0.14
C LYS A 168 9.82 26.54 -1.01
N ALA A 169 8.57 26.79 -0.68
CA ALA A 169 7.75 27.79 -1.37
C ALA A 169 8.16 29.22 -1.00
N ASN A 170 8.55 29.45 0.26
CA ASN A 170 8.94 30.77 0.77
C ASN A 170 10.43 31.11 0.56
N SER A 171 11.29 30.12 0.33
CA SER A 171 12.73 30.31 0.10
C SER A 171 13.08 30.67 -1.35
N LYS A 172 12.12 31.17 -2.11
CA LYS A 172 12.24 31.66 -3.49
C LYS A 172 11.63 33.05 -3.55
#